data_AF-A0AAD0SNI7-F1
#
_entry.id   AF-A0AAD0SNI7-F1
#
_cell.length_a   1.000
_cell.length_b   1.000
_cell.length_c   1.000
_cell.angle_alpha   90.00
_cell.angle_beta   90.00
_cell.angle_gamma   90.00
#
_symmetry.space_group_name_H-M   'P 1'
#
loop_
_entity.id
_entity.type
_entity.pdbx_description
1 polymer ?
#
loop_
_entity_poly.entity_id
_entity_poly.type
_entity_poly.pdbx_seq_one_letter_code
_entity_poly.pdbx_strand_id
1 'polypeptide(L)'
;MEKQNNSLKSTIISIVVVLFIVGTYFLIDFNQLIQSFKGDVDYVTQDSSCNLKKEPCKIVIQDGTEFILSVDPKEIPLMKEITFSIKSNNPNLKNLTLNIYSTTMYMGEYFLDIKNLGDGNYEAIGTLPTCYVDNMKWNADIIVDKTTHSIGARFQFETRI
;
A
#
# COMPACT_ATOMS: atom_id res chain seq x y z
N MET A 1 24.49 -20.29 53.56
CA MET A 1 24.10 -19.00 52.94
C MET A 1 24.14 -19.04 51.39
N GLU A 2 24.90 -19.94 50.77
CA GLU A 2 25.07 -20.02 49.30
C GLU A 2 23.81 -20.47 48.53
N LYS A 3 23.07 -21.47 49.05
CA LYS A 3 21.88 -22.03 48.39
C LYS A 3 20.70 -21.06 48.27
N GLN A 4 20.53 -20.17 49.26
CA GLN A 4 19.46 -19.15 49.29
C GLN A 4 19.74 -18.00 48.31
N ASN A 5 21.01 -17.71 48.02
CA ASN A 5 21.41 -16.66 47.09
C ASN A 5 21.17 -17.09 45.62
N ASN A 6 21.38 -18.36 45.30
CA ASN A 6 21.14 -18.89 43.96
C ASN A 6 19.66 -19.00 43.60
N SER A 7 18.77 -19.33 44.55
CA SER A 7 17.33 -19.32 44.31
C SER A 7 16.80 -17.90 44.10
N LEU A 8 17.28 -16.91 44.87
CA LEU A 8 16.89 -15.51 44.71
C LEU A 8 17.31 -14.95 43.35
N LYS A 9 18.54 -15.25 42.91
CA LYS A 9 19.06 -14.87 41.58
C LYS A 9 18.22 -15.49 40.45
N SER A 10 17.86 -16.77 40.56
CA SER A 10 17.04 -17.46 39.56
C SER A 10 15.63 -16.84 39.43
N THR A 11 15.00 -16.46 40.54
CA THR A 11 13.70 -15.79 40.54
C THR A 11 13.77 -14.41 39.90
N ILE A 12 14.81 -13.61 40.23
CA ILE A 12 15.00 -12.28 39.63
C ILE A 12 15.21 -12.41 38.11
N ILE A 13 16.03 -13.35 37.66
CA ILE A 13 16.26 -13.60 36.23
C ILE A 13 14.95 -13.96 35.54
N SER A 14 14.15 -14.86 36.14
CA SER A 14 12.86 -15.27 35.58
C SER A 14 11.88 -14.08 35.43
N ILE A 15 11.81 -13.20 36.44
CA ILE A 15 10.98 -12.00 36.39
C ILE A 15 11.45 -11.03 35.29
N VAL A 16 12.76 -10.81 35.17
CA VAL A 16 13.32 -9.94 34.13
C VAL A 16 13.03 -10.49 32.74
N VAL A 17 13.16 -11.80 32.54
CA VAL A 17 12.84 -12.46 31.26
C VAL A 17 11.36 -12.29 30.91
N VAL A 18 10.46 -12.50 31.87
CA VAL A 18 9.01 -12.32 31.65
C VAL A 18 8.68 -10.86 31.32
N LEU A 19 9.24 -9.90 32.06
CA LEU A 19 9.06 -8.47 31.78
C LEU A 19 9.60 -8.07 30.43
N PHE A 20 10.72 -8.65 30.00
CA PHE A 20 11.29 -8.39 28.68
C PHE A 20 10.37 -8.94 27.57
N ILE A 21 9.88 -10.17 27.72
CA ILE A 21 8.93 -10.76 26.76
C ILE A 21 7.66 -9.91 26.66
N VAL A 22 7.06 -9.55 27.79
CA VAL A 22 5.85 -8.70 27.83
C VAL A 22 6.14 -7.33 27.21
N GLY A 23 7.26 -6.70 27.56
CA GLY A 23 7.67 -5.42 26.99
C GLY A 23 7.85 -5.47 25.47
N THR A 24 8.50 -6.52 24.94
CA THR A 24 8.64 -6.70 23.49
C THR A 24 7.32 -6.93 22.79
N TYR A 25 6.40 -7.69 23.40
CA TYR A 25 5.06 -7.91 22.87
C TYR A 25 4.29 -6.58 22.73
N PHE A 26 4.27 -5.76 23.78
CA PHE A 26 3.62 -4.45 23.75
C PHE A 26 4.23 -3.50 22.71
N LEU A 27 5.55 -3.54 22.48
CA LEU A 27 6.19 -2.71 21.46
C LEU A 27 5.79 -3.10 20.04
N ILE A 28 5.61 -4.40 19.76
CA ILE A 28 5.15 -4.88 18.45
C ILE A 28 3.69 -4.46 18.22
N ASP A 29 2.83 -4.64 19.22
CA ASP A 29 1.41 -4.29 19.15
C ASP A 29 1.19 -2.78 18.98
N PHE A 30 2.04 -1.95 19.60
CA PHE A 30 1.98 -0.49 19.49
C PHE A 30 2.15 0.01 18.06
N ASN A 31 2.98 -0.65 17.25
CA ASN A 31 3.19 -0.27 15.85
C ASN A 31 1.93 -0.51 15.01
N GLN A 32 1.21 -1.61 15.27
CA GLN A 32 -0.06 -1.93 14.61
C GLN A 32 -1.18 -0.99 15.06
N LEU A 33 -1.18 -0.62 16.34
CA LEU A 33 -2.10 0.38 16.90
C LEU A 33 -1.89 1.77 16.26
N ILE A 34 -0.64 2.20 16.08
CA ILE A 34 -0.31 3.46 15.40
C ILE A 34 -0.84 3.48 13.96
N GLN A 35 -0.73 2.37 13.22
CA GLN A 35 -1.30 2.28 11.88
C GLN A 35 -2.83 2.42 11.87
N SER A 36 -3.51 1.86 12.88
CA SER A 36 -4.96 2.03 13.05
C SER A 36 -5.36 3.49 13.36
N PHE A 37 -4.49 4.25 14.02
CA PHE A 37 -4.72 5.67 14.32
C PHE A 37 -4.39 6.63 13.17
N LYS A 38 -3.71 6.19 12.10
CA LYS A 38 -3.34 7.08 10.96
C LYS A 38 -4.53 7.63 10.18
N GLY A 39 -5.74 7.13 10.43
CA GLY A 39 -6.99 7.63 9.85
C GLY A 39 -7.19 7.23 8.40
N ASP A 40 -8.29 7.69 7.81
CA ASP A 40 -8.60 7.48 6.40
C ASP A 40 -7.60 8.21 5.50
N VAL A 41 -7.26 7.59 4.36
CA VAL A 41 -6.37 8.19 3.35
C VAL A 41 -7.11 9.31 2.62
N ASP A 42 -6.52 10.50 2.54
CA ASP A 42 -7.08 11.61 1.77
C ASP A 42 -6.70 11.49 0.29
N TYR A 43 -7.69 11.15 -0.54
CA TYR A 43 -7.49 10.86 -1.96
C TYR A 43 -7.83 12.05 -2.86
N VAL A 44 -6.92 12.37 -3.79
CA VAL A 44 -7.26 13.12 -5.00
C VAL A 44 -7.61 12.12 -6.10
N THR A 45 -8.82 12.23 -6.66
CA THR A 45 -9.29 11.34 -7.73
C THR A 45 -8.96 11.91 -9.11
N GLN A 46 -8.68 11.06 -10.09
CA GLN A 46 -8.39 11.46 -11.46
C GLN A 46 -9.48 12.34 -12.09
N ASP A 47 -9.09 13.13 -13.09
CA ASP A 47 -10.03 13.83 -13.95
C ASP A 47 -10.90 12.81 -14.72
N SER A 48 -12.20 13.12 -14.86
CA SER A 48 -13.18 12.25 -15.52
C SER A 48 -12.91 12.07 -17.03
N SER A 49 -12.14 12.96 -17.63
CA SER A 49 -11.69 12.85 -19.02
C SER A 49 -10.55 11.85 -19.21
N CYS A 50 -9.84 11.48 -18.14
CA CYS A 50 -8.69 10.59 -18.27
C CYS A 50 -9.12 9.14 -18.48
N ASN A 51 -8.51 8.49 -19.47
CA ASN A 51 -8.71 7.07 -19.75
C ASN A 51 -7.37 6.34 -19.80
N LEU A 52 -7.08 5.58 -18.74
CA LEU A 52 -5.85 4.82 -18.56
C LEU A 52 -5.58 3.80 -19.67
N LYS A 53 -6.63 3.35 -20.38
CA LYS A 53 -6.53 2.45 -21.54
C LYS A 53 -6.08 3.14 -22.82
N LYS A 54 -6.09 4.47 -22.86
CA LYS A 54 -5.67 5.26 -24.03
C LYS A 54 -4.32 5.92 -23.78
N GLU A 55 -4.17 6.55 -22.63
CA GLU A 55 -3.00 7.37 -22.31
C GLU A 55 -2.68 7.34 -20.81
N PRO A 56 -1.46 7.75 -20.40
CA PRO A 56 -1.13 7.90 -18.99
C PRO A 56 -2.01 8.96 -18.31
N CYS A 57 -2.49 8.65 -17.11
CA CYS A 57 -3.27 9.58 -16.30
C CYS A 57 -2.40 10.31 -15.29
N LYS A 58 -2.68 11.60 -15.07
CA LYS A 58 -1.94 12.46 -14.15
C LYS A 58 -2.82 12.95 -13.01
N ILE A 59 -2.28 12.90 -11.79
CA ILE A 59 -2.87 13.46 -10.57
C ILE A 59 -1.79 14.24 -9.81
N VAL A 60 -2.14 15.40 -9.26
CA VAL A 60 -1.31 16.12 -8.29
C VAL A 60 -2.02 16.03 -6.94
N ILE A 61 -1.35 15.45 -5.94
CA ILE A 61 -1.91 15.29 -4.60
C ILE A 61 -1.65 16.53 -3.74
N GLN A 62 -2.17 16.53 -2.51
CA GLN A 62 -2.25 17.69 -1.61
C GLN A 62 -0.90 18.34 -1.32
N ASP A 63 0.19 17.56 -1.27
CA ASP A 63 1.54 18.07 -0.99
C ASP A 63 2.29 18.54 -2.27
N GLY A 64 1.61 18.57 -3.42
CA GLY A 64 2.19 18.94 -4.71
C GLY A 64 2.95 17.81 -5.41
N THR A 65 2.99 16.61 -4.82
CA THR A 65 3.54 15.43 -5.50
C THR A 65 2.66 15.09 -6.70
N GLU A 66 3.29 14.94 -7.84
CA GLU A 66 2.66 14.52 -9.09
C GLU A 66 2.83 13.03 -9.26
N PHE A 67 1.77 12.36 -9.70
CA PHE A 67 1.77 10.98 -10.13
C PHE A 67 1.23 10.87 -11.55
N ILE A 68 1.99 10.22 -12.41
CA ILE A 68 1.58 9.80 -13.74
C ILE A 68 1.53 8.28 -13.75
N LEU A 69 0.33 7.72 -13.89
CA LEU A 69 0.11 6.28 -13.97
C LEU A 69 -0.11 5.86 -15.42
N SER A 70 0.56 4.80 -15.85
CA SER A 70 0.31 4.15 -17.13
C SER A 70 0.31 2.64 -16.97
N VAL A 71 -0.47 1.95 -17.80
CA VAL A 71 -0.55 0.48 -17.82
C VAL A 71 -0.06 -0.09 -19.14
N ASP A 72 0.50 -1.29 -19.07
CA ASP A 72 0.82 -2.15 -20.20
C ASP A 72 0.40 -3.61 -19.90
N PRO A 73 -0.35 -4.27 -20.78
CA PRO A 73 -0.87 -3.74 -22.04
C PRO A 73 -2.11 -2.85 -21.84
N LYS A 74 -2.37 -1.94 -22.79
CA LYS A 74 -3.37 -0.87 -22.66
C LYS A 74 -4.81 -1.35 -22.53
N GLU A 75 -5.12 -2.55 -23.01
CA GLU A 75 -6.45 -3.14 -22.87
C GLU A 75 -6.77 -3.59 -21.43
N ILE A 76 -5.77 -3.70 -20.56
CA ILE A 76 -5.88 -4.16 -19.16
C ILE A 76 -6.56 -5.54 -19.09
N PRO A 77 -5.89 -6.59 -19.58
CA PRO A 77 -6.47 -7.92 -19.71
C PRO A 77 -6.68 -8.58 -18.35
N LEU A 78 -7.83 -9.23 -18.18
CA LEU A 78 -8.09 -10.05 -17.00
C LEU A 78 -7.30 -11.37 -17.07
N MET A 79 -6.92 -11.89 -15.91
CA MET A 79 -6.17 -13.15 -15.76
C MET A 79 -4.83 -13.20 -16.51
N LYS A 80 -4.27 -12.03 -16.81
CA LYS A 80 -2.94 -11.88 -17.41
C LYS A 80 -2.15 -10.83 -16.64
N GLU A 81 -0.84 -10.90 -16.83
CA GLU A 81 0.08 -9.93 -16.26
C GLU A 81 -0.19 -8.53 -16.82
N ILE A 82 -0.22 -7.56 -15.92
CA ILE A 82 -0.33 -6.14 -16.20
C ILE A 82 0.80 -5.43 -15.47
N THR A 83 1.55 -4.61 -16.20
CA THR A 83 2.57 -3.72 -15.66
C THR A 83 1.97 -2.34 -15.45
N PHE A 84 2.05 -1.84 -14.22
CA PHE A 84 1.69 -0.48 -13.82
C PHE A 84 2.98 0.33 -13.66
N SER A 85 3.22 1.26 -14.58
CA SER A 85 4.32 2.20 -14.48
C SER A 85 3.85 3.50 -13.83
N ILE A 86 4.54 3.92 -12.79
CA ILE A 86 4.25 5.12 -12.02
C ILE A 86 5.44 6.06 -12.16
N LYS A 87 5.20 7.28 -12.59
CA LYS A 87 6.19 8.35 -12.60
C LYS A 87 5.80 9.44 -11.62
N SER A 88 6.76 9.93 -10.85
CA SER A 88 6.57 11.05 -9.94
C SER A 88 7.58 12.16 -10.17
N ASN A 89 7.19 13.39 -9.86
CA ASN A 89 8.11 14.51 -9.77
C ASN A 89 9.01 14.45 -8.52
N ASN A 90 8.70 13.57 -7.56
CA ASN A 90 9.51 13.33 -6.37
C ASN A 90 10.38 12.06 -6.56
N PRO A 91 11.72 12.19 -6.66
CA PRO A 91 12.60 11.07 -6.97
C PRO A 91 12.80 10.08 -5.81
N ASN A 92 12.44 10.47 -4.58
CA ASN A 92 12.78 9.73 -3.36
C ASN A 92 11.54 9.42 -2.50
N LEU A 93 10.41 9.06 -3.13
CA LEU A 93 9.25 8.58 -2.38
C LEU A 93 9.59 7.28 -1.62
N LYS A 94 9.19 7.24 -0.35
CA LYS A 94 9.29 6.08 0.54
C LYS A 94 7.88 5.64 0.92
N ASN A 95 7.72 4.36 1.22
CA ASN A 95 6.43 3.78 1.63
C ASN A 95 5.33 4.06 0.60
N LEU A 96 5.66 3.85 -0.68
CA LEU A 96 4.72 3.95 -1.77
C LEU A 96 4.03 2.59 -1.91
N THR A 97 2.70 2.59 -1.95
CA THR A 97 1.89 1.38 -2.12
C THR A 97 0.91 1.59 -3.27
N LEU A 98 0.69 0.55 -4.08
CA LEU A 98 -0.34 0.52 -5.10
C LEU A 98 -1.40 -0.50 -4.68
N ASN A 99 -2.57 -0.01 -4.29
CA ASN A 99 -3.72 -0.85 -3.97
C ASN A 99 -4.70 -0.84 -5.13
N ILE A 100 -5.09 -2.01 -5.61
CA ILE A 100 -6.12 -2.16 -6.65
C ILE A 100 -7.32 -2.88 -6.07
N TYR A 101 -8.52 -2.34 -6.30
CA TYR A 101 -9.76 -2.98 -5.89
C TYR A 101 -10.91 -2.59 -6.80
N SER A 102 -11.92 -3.47 -6.88
CA SER A 102 -13.11 -3.23 -7.69
C SER A 102 -14.18 -2.49 -6.89
N THR A 103 -14.84 -1.54 -7.54
CA THR A 103 -16.00 -0.79 -7.01
C THR A 103 -17.33 -1.33 -7.51
N THR A 104 -17.32 -2.19 -8.55
CA THR A 104 -18.53 -2.87 -9.02
C THR A 104 -18.92 -4.02 -8.11
N MET A 105 -17.95 -4.82 -7.68
CA MET A 105 -18.13 -5.98 -6.80
C MET A 105 -16.85 -6.23 -6.00
N TYR A 106 -16.97 -6.66 -4.75
CA TYR A 106 -15.82 -6.95 -3.91
C TYR A 106 -15.04 -8.18 -4.42
N MET A 107 -13.80 -7.96 -4.85
CA MET A 107 -12.87 -9.02 -5.27
C MET A 107 -11.66 -9.15 -4.33
N GLY A 108 -11.69 -8.45 -3.20
CA GLY A 108 -10.52 -8.23 -2.36
C GLY A 108 -9.74 -6.98 -2.76
N GLU A 109 -8.73 -6.69 -1.94
CA GLU A 109 -7.75 -5.63 -2.18
C GLU A 109 -6.43 -6.24 -2.63
N TYR A 110 -5.85 -5.66 -3.67
CA TYR A 110 -4.61 -6.13 -4.28
C TYR A 110 -3.51 -5.11 -4.04
N PHE A 111 -2.75 -5.33 -2.97
CA PHE A 111 -1.55 -4.56 -2.69
C PHE A 111 -0.40 -5.09 -3.55
N LEU A 112 -0.07 -4.37 -4.61
CA LEU A 112 1.01 -4.75 -5.52
C LEU A 112 2.35 -4.21 -5.00
N ASP A 113 3.37 -5.07 -5.06
CA ASP A 113 4.74 -4.69 -4.71
C ASP A 113 5.27 -3.67 -5.71
N ILE A 114 5.74 -2.52 -5.20
CA ILE A 114 6.33 -1.48 -6.02
C ILE A 114 7.85 -1.63 -6.04
N LYS A 115 8.39 -1.81 -7.24
CA LYS A 115 9.81 -1.74 -7.55
C LYS A 115 10.20 -0.31 -7.87
N ASN A 116 11.14 0.25 -7.11
CA ASN A 116 11.74 1.55 -7.41
C ASN A 116 12.81 1.40 -8.49
N LEU A 117 12.61 2.06 -9.63
CA LEU A 117 13.53 2.04 -10.78
C LEU A 117 14.51 3.24 -10.79
N GLY A 118 14.38 4.17 -9.84
CA GLY A 118 15.18 5.38 -9.74
C GLY A 118 14.56 6.59 -10.43
N ASP A 119 15.00 7.78 -10.04
CA ASP A 119 14.60 9.07 -10.63
C ASP A 119 13.09 9.30 -10.71
N GLY A 120 12.36 8.86 -9.67
CA GLY A 120 10.90 9.00 -9.59
C GLY A 120 10.13 8.03 -10.47
N ASN A 121 10.79 7.01 -11.04
CA ASN A 121 10.15 5.96 -11.81
C ASN A 121 9.96 4.72 -10.93
N TYR A 122 8.75 4.16 -10.97
CA TYR A 122 8.36 3.00 -10.21
C TYR A 122 7.55 2.05 -11.08
N GLU A 123 7.59 0.77 -10.74
CA GLU A 123 6.91 -0.29 -11.48
C GLU A 123 6.24 -1.25 -10.50
N ALA A 124 5.01 -1.64 -10.80
CA ALA A 124 4.31 -2.70 -10.09
C ALA A 124 3.72 -3.67 -11.11
N ILE A 125 3.82 -4.96 -10.83
CA ILE A 125 3.31 -6.01 -11.70
C ILE A 125 2.21 -6.75 -10.95
N GLY A 126 1.07 -6.95 -11.61
CA GLY A 126 -0.07 -7.61 -11.01
C GLY A 126 -0.91 -8.36 -12.03
N THR A 127 -1.88 -9.12 -11.55
CA THR A 127 -2.88 -9.79 -12.38
C THR A 127 -4.25 -9.52 -11.79
N LEU A 128 -5.16 -9.01 -12.60
CA LEU A 128 -6.53 -8.76 -12.16
C LEU A 128 -7.37 -10.03 -12.31
N PRO A 129 -8.17 -10.40 -11.31
CA PRO A 129 -9.05 -11.55 -11.40
C PRO A 129 -10.18 -11.30 -12.41
N THR A 130 -10.77 -12.36 -12.94
CA THR A 130 -11.99 -12.26 -13.75
C THR A 130 -13.23 -12.70 -12.97
N CYS A 131 -14.38 -12.15 -13.34
CA CYS A 131 -15.70 -12.61 -12.92
C CYS A 131 -16.62 -12.62 -14.13
N TYR A 132 -17.80 -13.23 -14.05
CA TYR A 132 -18.82 -13.23 -15.11
C TYR A 132 -19.51 -11.86 -15.30
N VAL A 133 -19.23 -10.89 -14.44
CA VAL A 133 -19.79 -9.54 -14.50
C VAL A 133 -19.03 -8.71 -15.54
N ASP A 134 -19.75 -8.23 -16.55
CA ASP A 134 -19.18 -7.33 -17.55
C ASP A 134 -19.03 -5.89 -17.01
N ASN A 135 -18.12 -5.13 -17.61
CA ASN A 135 -17.81 -3.73 -17.29
C ASN A 135 -17.48 -3.48 -15.81
N MET A 136 -16.47 -4.18 -15.29
CA MET A 136 -15.98 -3.97 -13.93
C MET A 136 -15.24 -2.64 -13.80
N LYS A 137 -15.57 -1.88 -12.76
CA LYS A 137 -14.93 -0.62 -12.41
C LYS A 137 -13.91 -0.85 -11.30
N TRP A 138 -12.73 -0.30 -11.46
CA TRP A 138 -11.59 -0.49 -10.57
C TRP A 138 -11.03 0.85 -10.12
N ASN A 139 -10.55 0.88 -8.88
CA ASN A 139 -9.68 1.92 -8.39
C ASN A 139 -8.26 1.36 -8.29
N ALA A 140 -7.29 2.16 -8.74
CA ALA A 140 -5.86 2.00 -8.47
C ALA A 140 -5.43 3.18 -7.60
N ASP A 141 -5.24 2.91 -6.32
CA ASP A 141 -4.89 3.87 -5.30
C ASP A 141 -3.39 3.83 -5.06
N ILE A 142 -2.69 4.90 -5.45
CA ILE A 142 -1.29 5.14 -5.08
C ILE A 142 -1.29 5.87 -3.76
N ILE A 143 -0.77 5.22 -2.71
CA ILE A 143 -0.76 5.74 -1.34
C ILE A 143 0.67 6.08 -0.95
N VAL A 144 0.85 7.26 -0.36
CA VAL A 144 2.10 7.69 0.26
C VAL A 144 1.88 7.82 1.76
N ASP A 145 2.43 6.87 2.53
CA ASP A 145 2.34 6.92 3.97
C ASP A 145 3.26 7.99 4.55
N LYS A 146 2.68 9.04 5.13
CA LYS A 146 3.43 9.99 5.94
C LYS A 146 3.42 9.57 7.40
N THR A 147 4.15 10.33 8.22
CA THR A 147 4.27 10.09 9.66
C THR A 147 2.98 10.36 10.41
N THR A 148 2.15 11.31 9.95
CA THR A 148 0.96 11.79 10.67
C THR A 148 -0.37 11.45 9.99
N HIS A 149 -0.39 11.29 8.67
CA HIS A 149 -1.57 10.97 7.86
C HIS A 149 -1.11 10.33 6.55
N SER A 150 -2.00 9.63 5.87
CA SER A 150 -1.70 9.07 4.54
C SER A 150 -2.46 9.87 3.48
N ILE A 151 -1.77 10.16 2.37
CA ILE A 151 -2.33 10.88 1.22
C ILE A 151 -2.18 10.01 -0.01
N GLY A 152 -3.09 10.14 -0.98
CA GLY A 152 -3.08 9.26 -2.14
C GLY A 152 -3.69 9.84 -3.41
N ALA A 153 -3.33 9.22 -4.53
CA ALA A 153 -3.87 9.47 -5.84
C ALA A 153 -4.74 8.28 -6.26
N ARG A 154 -6.02 8.52 -6.57
CA ARG A 154 -6.98 7.49 -6.98
C ARG A 154 -7.22 7.56 -8.49
N PHE A 155 -6.72 6.55 -9.19
CA PHE A 155 -6.97 6.33 -10.61
C PHE A 155 -8.14 5.38 -10.78
N GLN A 156 -8.95 5.58 -11.81
CA GLN A 156 -10.15 4.80 -12.09
C GLN A 156 -10.09 4.25 -13.50
N PHE A 157 -10.41 2.97 -13.66
CA PHE A 157 -10.44 2.33 -14.96
C PHE A 157 -11.50 1.23 -15.01
N GLU A 158 -11.84 0.80 -16.22
CA GLU A 158 -12.85 -0.24 -16.44
C GLU A 158 -12.26 -1.41 -17.23
N THR A 159 -12.61 -2.64 -16.87
CA THR A 159 -12.27 -3.86 -17.61
C THR A 159 -13.53 -4.49 -18.18
N ARG A 160 -13.39 -5.19 -19.31
CA ARG A 160 -14.44 -5.98 -19.93
C ARG A 160 -13.90 -7.38 -20.20
N ILE A 161 -14.79 -8.36 -20.19
CA ILE A 161 -14.47 -9.78 -20.44
C ILE A 161 -14.30 -10.02 -21.94
#